data_AF-A0ABD4Q4K3-F1
#
_entry.id   AF-A0ABD4Q4K3-F1
#
_cell.length_a   1.000
_cell.length_b   1.000
_cell.length_c   1.000
_cell.angle_alpha   90.00
_cell.angle_beta   90.00
_cell.angle_gamma   90.00
#
_symmetry.space_group_name_H-M   'P 1'
#
loop_
_entity.id
_entity.type
_entity.pdbx_description
1 polymer ?
#
loop_
_entity_poly.entity_id
_entity_poly.type
_entity_poly.pdbx_seq_one_letter_code
_entity_poly.pdbx_strand_id
1 'polypeptide(L)'
;ELLITQSAVSHHIRQLEEFLGLPLFVRKARSIALTPEGEDYRARTTDAFRLIAAATADLRGRSRRNVVRISLLPSFAANWLVSRLHGFQ
;
A
#
# COMPACT_ATOMS: atom_id res chain seq x y z
N GLU A 1 7.47 5.70 -5.44
CA GLU A 1 7.49 6.13 -6.86
C GLU A 1 7.33 4.91 -7.75
N LEU A 2 6.66 5.05 -8.90
CA LEU A 2 6.29 3.93 -9.79
C LEU A 2 7.41 3.53 -10.79
N LEU A 3 8.62 4.10 -10.67
CA LEU A 3 9.76 3.87 -11.60
C LEU A 3 9.40 4.11 -13.08
N ILE A 4 8.43 4.99 -13.37
CA ILE A 4 7.99 5.35 -14.72
C ILE A 4 7.96 6.85 -14.91
N THR A 5 8.04 7.30 -16.17
CA THR A 5 7.98 8.73 -16.51
C THR A 5 6.60 9.32 -16.27
N GLN A 6 6.54 10.62 -16.02
CA GLN A 6 5.28 11.36 -15.90
C GLN A 6 4.41 11.24 -17.18
N SER A 7 5.06 11.15 -18.34
CA SER A 7 4.41 10.94 -19.63
C SER A 7 3.71 9.58 -19.71
N ALA A 8 4.36 8.52 -19.22
CA ALA A 8 3.78 7.17 -19.16
C ALA A 8 2.57 7.11 -18.21
N VAL A 9 2.65 7.75 -17.05
CA VAL A 9 1.51 7.88 -16.13
C VAL A 9 0.34 8.58 -16.82
N SER A 10 0.60 9.71 -17.49
CA SER A 10 -0.44 10.46 -18.19
C SER A 10 -1.11 9.64 -19.31
N HIS A 11 -0.33 8.79 -19.99
CA HIS A 11 -0.87 7.88 -21.00
C HIS A 11 -1.79 6.82 -20.39
N HIS A 12 -1.38 6.18 -19.29
CA HIS A 12 -2.22 5.19 -18.60
C HIS A 12 -3.51 5.79 -18.05
N ILE A 13 -3.47 7.01 -17.52
CA ILE A 13 -4.68 7.71 -17.09
C ILE A 13 -5.63 7.93 -18.27
N ARG A 14 -5.13 8.40 -19.41
CA ARG A 14 -5.96 8.61 -20.60
C ARG A 14 -6.61 7.31 -21.08
N GLN A 15 -5.83 6.23 -21.14
CA GLN A 15 -6.36 4.91 -21.52
C GLN A 15 -7.44 4.41 -20.55
N LEU A 16 -7.30 4.69 -19.26
CA LEU A 16 -8.31 4.37 -18.27
C LEU A 16 -9.59 5.19 -18.48
N GLU A 17 -9.48 6.49 -18.72
CA GLU A 17 -10.62 7.36 -19.01
C GLU A 17 -11.35 6.93 -20.30
N GLU A 18 -10.59 6.57 -21.34
CA GLU A 18 -11.13 6.01 -22.59
C GLU A 18 -11.87 4.68 -22.36
N PHE A 19 -11.29 3.78 -21.58
CA PHE A 19 -11.91 2.50 -21.24
C PHE A 19 -13.21 2.66 -20.44
N LEU A 20 -13.25 3.62 -19.51
CA LEU A 20 -14.42 3.91 -18.69
C LEU A 20 -15.47 4.77 -19.42
N GLY A 21 -15.08 5.42 -20.51
CA GLY A 21 -15.95 6.33 -21.27
C GLY A 21 -16.27 7.64 -20.55
N LEU A 22 -15.50 8.01 -19.52
CA LEU A 22 -15.72 9.22 -18.72
C LEU A 22 -14.40 9.78 -18.18
N PRO A 23 -14.30 11.12 -17.99
CA PRO A 23 -13.12 11.74 -17.41
C PRO A 23 -13.06 11.49 -15.90
N LEU A 24 -11.88 11.15 -15.41
CA LEU A 24 -11.57 11.03 -13.98
C LEU A 24 -10.86 12.28 -13.46
N PHE A 25 -10.21 13.05 -14.34
CA PHE A 25 -9.44 14.23 -13.98
C PHE A 25 -9.87 15.48 -14.76
N VAL A 26 -9.80 16.63 -14.09
CA VAL A 26 -9.94 17.96 -14.70
C VAL A 26 -8.67 18.77 -14.52
N ARG A 27 -8.22 19.40 -15.60
CA ARG A 27 -7.07 20.32 -15.57
C ARG A 27 -7.53 21.70 -15.11
N LYS A 28 -6.92 22.19 -14.04
CA LYS A 28 -6.99 23.58 -13.59
C LYS A 28 -5.71 24.30 -14.01
N ALA A 29 -5.72 25.64 -13.97
CA ALA A 29 -4.62 26.47 -14.48
C ALA A 29 -3.21 26.11 -13.93
N ARG A 30 -3.12 25.55 -12.72
CA ARG A 30 -1.86 25.16 -12.07
C ARG A 30 -1.93 23.82 -11.33
N SER A 31 -3.02 23.06 -11.51
CA SER A 31 -3.23 21.80 -10.78
C SER A 31 -4.13 20.84 -11.55
N ILE A 32 -4.12 19.59 -11.12
CA ILE A 32 -5.06 18.57 -11.55
C ILE A 32 -5.96 18.27 -10.36
N ALA A 33 -7.25 18.10 -10.61
CA ALA A 33 -8.22 17.66 -9.62
C ALA A 33 -9.02 16.49 -10.17
N LEU A 34 -9.60 15.69 -9.28
CA LEU A 34 -10.51 14.62 -9.66
C LEU A 34 -11.89 15.20 -10.03
N THR A 35 -12.59 14.52 -10.93
CA THR A 35 -14.03 14.68 -11.12
C THR A 35 -14.78 13.99 -9.97
N PRO A 36 -16.09 14.23 -9.78
CA PRO A 36 -16.90 13.46 -8.84
C PRO A 36 -16.78 11.95 -9.07
N GLU A 37 -16.84 11.51 -10.32
CA GLU A 37 -16.67 10.11 -10.72
C GLU A 37 -15.25 9.62 -10.41
N GLY A 38 -14.24 10.48 -10.60
CA GLY A 38 -12.85 10.23 -10.24
C GLY A 38 -12.64 9.99 -8.75
N GLU A 39 -13.30 10.76 -7.89
CA GLU A 39 -13.25 10.56 -6.43
C GLU A 39 -13.90 9.25 -6.01
N ASP A 40 -15.08 8.94 -6.54
CA ASP A 40 -15.79 7.69 -6.27
C ASP A 40 -14.97 6.47 -6.72
N TYR A 41 -14.39 6.55 -7.92
CA TYR A 41 -13.55 5.50 -8.46
C TYR A 41 -12.26 5.34 -7.64
N ARG A 42 -11.62 6.44 -7.25
CA ARG A 42 -10.42 6.42 -6.40
C ARG A 42 -10.69 5.76 -5.06
N ALA A 43 -11.79 6.08 -4.39
CA ALA A 43 -12.11 5.52 -3.09
C ALA A 43 -12.20 3.98 -3.16
N ARG A 44 -12.97 3.46 -4.12
CA ARG A 44 -13.19 2.02 -4.30
C ARG A 44 -11.92 1.29 -4.75
N THR A 45 -11.18 1.85 -5.71
CA THR A 45 -9.96 1.22 -6.22
C THR A 45 -8.82 1.24 -5.22
N THR A 46 -8.71 2.28 -4.39
CA THR A 46 -7.71 2.35 -3.31
C THR A 46 -7.91 1.20 -2.33
N ASP A 47 -9.15 0.90 -1.96
CA ASP A 47 -9.46 -0.21 -1.07
C ASP A 47 -9.17 -1.56 -1.72
N ALA A 48 -9.53 -1.74 -3.00
CA ALA A 48 -9.22 -2.95 -3.76
C ALA A 48 -7.71 -3.20 -3.87
N PHE A 49 -6.92 -2.18 -4.20
CA PHE A 49 -5.46 -2.29 -4.24
C PHE A 49 -4.87 -2.63 -2.86
N ARG A 50 -5.43 -2.08 -1.78
CA ARG A 50 -5.01 -2.43 -0.42
C ARG A 50 -5.26 -3.91 -0.12
N LEU A 51 -6.41 -4.45 -0.52
CA LEU A 51 -6.72 -5.87 -0.36
C LEU A 51 -5.78 -6.78 -1.16
N ILE A 52 -5.50 -6.42 -2.42
CA ILE A 52 -4.52 -7.15 -3.25
C ILE A 52 -3.13 -7.13 -2.62
N ALA A 53 -2.70 -5.96 -2.13
CA ALA A 53 -1.41 -5.80 -1.47
C ALA A 53 -1.33 -6.62 -0.17
N ALA A 54 -2.39 -6.61 0.65
CA ALA A 54 -2.47 -7.41 1.88
C ALA A 54 -2.40 -8.91 1.57
N ALA A 55 -3.22 -9.40 0.64
CA ALA A 55 -3.19 -10.82 0.23
C ALA A 55 -1.80 -11.25 -0.28
N THR A 56 -1.14 -10.38 -1.05
CA THR A 56 0.23 -10.62 -1.51
C THR A 56 1.23 -10.63 -0.35
N ALA A 57 1.11 -9.68 0.58
CA ALA A 57 1.96 -9.60 1.76
C ALA A 57 1.80 -10.82 2.65
N ASP A 58 0.59 -11.34 2.84
CA ASP A 58 0.31 -12.55 3.60
C ASP A 58 0.99 -13.76 2.98
N LEU A 59 0.91 -13.93 1.66
CA LEU A 59 1.60 -15.02 0.96
C LEU A 59 3.13 -14.90 1.05
N ARG A 60 3.66 -13.69 0.88
CA ARG A 60 5.11 -13.44 1.00
C ARG A 60 5.60 -13.57 2.45
N GLY A 61 4.76 -13.21 3.41
CA GLY A 61 4.97 -13.32 4.85
C GLY A 61 4.88 -14.76 5.36
N ARG A 62 4.04 -15.61 4.76
CA ARG A 62 4.02 -17.07 5.05
C ARG A 62 5.36 -17.73 4.77
N SER A 63 6.15 -17.22 3.82
CA SER A 63 7.51 -17.70 3.55
C SER A 63 8.56 -17.12 4.52
N ARG A 64 8.26 -15.97 5.14
CA ARG A 64 9.10 -15.33 6.17
C ARG A 64 8.46 -15.51 7.53
N ARG A 65 8.82 -16.60 8.22
CA ARG A 65 8.75 -16.65 9.68
C ARG A 65 9.31 -15.30 10.19
N ASN A 66 8.50 -14.46 10.82
CA ASN A 66 8.88 -13.12 11.30
C ASN A 66 9.88 -13.28 12.47
N VAL A 67 11.10 -13.69 12.15
CA VAL A 67 12.17 -13.89 13.12
C VAL A 67 12.74 -12.53 13.46
N VAL A 68 12.29 -11.97 14.58
CA VAL A 68 12.95 -10.83 15.21
C VAL A 68 14.12 -11.38 16.04
N ARG A 69 15.36 -11.11 15.62
CA ARG A 69 16.55 -11.45 16.39
C ARG A 69 16.96 -10.23 17.21
N ILE A 70 17.04 -10.39 18.53
CA ILE A 70 17.41 -9.34 19.47
C ILE A 70 18.67 -9.79 20.20
N SER A 71 19.68 -8.92 20.28
CA SER A 71 20.90 -9.16 21.08
C SER A 71 20.81 -8.39 22.38
N LEU A 72 20.91 -9.09 23.51
CA LEU A 72 20.78 -8.53 24.85
C LEU A 72 21.60 -9.36 25.84
N LEU A 73 21.88 -8.79 27.02
CA LEU A 73 22.56 -9.50 28.10
C LEU A 73 21.70 -10.69 28.57
N PRO A 74 22.31 -11.85 28.88
CA PRO A 74 21.57 -13.05 29.31
C PRO A 74 20.64 -12.79 30.51
N SER A 75 21.08 -11.96 31.45
CA SER A 75 20.30 -11.59 32.63
C SER A 75 19.05 -10.79 32.28
N PHE A 76 19.12 -9.88 31.31
CA PHE A 76 17.97 -9.10 30.86
C PHE A 76 16.97 -9.97 30.10
N ALA A 77 17.46 -10.95 29.33
CA ALA A 77 16.60 -11.90 28.62
C ALA A 77 15.76 -12.72 29.60
N ALA A 78 16.40 -13.33 30.59
CA ALA A 78 15.74 -14.21 31.55
C ALA A 78 14.81 -13.45 32.52
N ASN A 79 15.22 -12.28 33.01
CA ASN A 79 14.51 -11.61 34.10
C ASN A 79 13.41 -10.64 33.65
N TRP A 80 13.39 -10.23 32.38
CA TRP A 80 12.44 -9.23 31.89
C TRP A 80 11.76 -9.61 30.57
N LEU A 81 12.51 -10.13 29.60
CA LEU A 81 11.97 -10.40 28.26
C LEU A 81 11.08 -11.65 28.23
N VAL A 82 11.55 -12.77 28.81
CA VAL A 82 10.82 -14.06 28.80
C VAL A 82 9.46 -13.96 29.49
N SER A 83 9.37 -13.26 30.63
CA SER A 83 8.11 -13.10 31.37
C SER A 83 7.07 -12.25 30.64
N ARG A 84 7.51 -11.38 29.72
CA ARG A 84 6.64 -10.47 28.95
C ARG A 84 6.32 -10.96 27.54
N LEU A 85 7.03 -11.99 27.07
CA LEU A 85 6.80 -12.61 25.75
C LEU A 85 5.40 -13.22 25.61
N HIS A 86 4.78 -13.64 26.71
CA HIS A 86 3.41 -14.16 26.70
C HIS A 86 2.36 -13.16 26.18
N GLY A 87 2.60 -11.84 26.31
CA GLY A 87 1.72 -10.79 25.80
C GLY A 87 2.01 -10.36 24.36
N PHE A 88 2.98 -11.00 23.69
CA PHE A 88 3.46 -10.64 22.35
C PHE A 88 3.09 -11.69 21.28
N GLN A 89 2.34 -12.73 21.66
CA GLN A 89 1.83 -13.78 20.76
C GLN A 89 0.55 -13.37 20.04
#